data_AF-A0A4V0K574-F1
#
_entry.id   AF-A0A4V0K574-F1
#
_cell.length_a   1.000
_cell.length_b   1.000
_cell.length_c   1.000
_cell.angle_alpha   90.00
_cell.angle_beta   90.00
_cell.angle_gamma   90.00
#
_symmetry.space_group_name_H-M   'P 1'
#
loop_
_entity.id
_entity.type
_entity.pdbx_description
1 polymer ?
#
loop_
_entity_poly.entity_id
_entity_poly.type
_entity_poly.pdbx_seq_one_letter_code
_entity_poly.pdbx_strand_id
1 'polypeptide(L)'
;MNDDLECDYSTYDLLFCPITPWPCLSFDFIYDSQAKEDYVSKLKINGNEFKGNELIYPIEVTCVSGTQATDKKSNCIYVIKWGNLNKLDLYLSSEEISSDDEKVENKKSIEKNNSDNNKPSEDDSVIICKSIKHIHGCINKIKNNKKINSLVGAWCEDKKVYIYEIRDEINGLNERMYNENIQKDPVYIFNKHSNEGFAIDWNPVYGAQLLTGDNDGNLFLWLPDNMTKWKHEKLISPSIGVNCNKYSIETIQWAKHGNGVGHVFAMCSSDKSIKIVDTRDIKSGSGDSQMQNLVNRENRFKMDIPNAHSSDVNVITWNENFEFLLASGGDDSLVKIWDIRNTSKNVASLNFHKDSITSISWDSKDTYVVLASSLDNSISVWDLSVESEALEHSVAQYPDQLLFEHKNQNFITDAKFHPYYPGVIVSTSGECFNIFKPYNT
;
A
#
# COMPACT_ATOMS: atom_id res chain seq x y z
N MET A 1 -4.82 -33.46 0.49
CA MET A 1 -5.94 -32.97 -0.32
C MET A 1 -5.89 -31.47 -0.17
N ASN A 2 -5.37 -30.78 -1.18
CA ASN A 2 -5.58 -29.34 -1.28
C ASN A 2 -7.01 -29.23 -1.79
N ASP A 3 -7.94 -28.98 -0.87
CA ASP A 3 -9.26 -28.50 -1.28
C ASP A 3 -9.01 -27.10 -1.84
N ASP A 4 -9.08 -26.97 -3.16
CA ASP A 4 -9.05 -25.67 -3.82
C ASP A 4 -10.27 -24.91 -3.33
N LEU A 5 -10.08 -24.01 -2.37
CA LEU A 5 -11.13 -23.17 -1.80
C LEU A 5 -11.65 -22.26 -2.92
N GLU A 6 -12.90 -22.48 -3.34
CA GLU A 6 -13.55 -21.61 -4.33
C GLU A 6 -13.94 -20.28 -3.69
N CYS A 7 -13.73 -19.18 -4.43
CA CYS A 7 -14.11 -17.85 -3.98
C CYS A 7 -15.64 -17.71 -3.97
N ASP A 8 -16.22 -17.45 -2.79
CA ASP A 8 -17.65 -17.14 -2.67
C ASP A 8 -17.92 -15.68 -3.00
N TYR A 9 -18.43 -15.44 -4.21
CA TYR A 9 -18.77 -14.12 -4.71
C TYR A 9 -19.87 -13.42 -3.90
N SER A 10 -20.69 -14.14 -3.15
CA SER A 10 -21.75 -13.55 -2.33
C SER A 10 -21.23 -12.74 -1.15
N THR A 11 -19.95 -12.92 -0.81
CA THR A 11 -19.28 -12.23 0.30
C THR A 11 -18.76 -10.84 -0.08
N TYR A 12 -18.87 -10.44 -1.35
CA TYR A 12 -18.38 -9.17 -1.88
C TYR A 12 -19.53 -8.25 -2.31
N ASP A 13 -19.46 -6.98 -1.89
CA ASP A 13 -20.28 -5.89 -2.43
C ASP A 13 -19.73 -5.42 -3.79
N LEU A 14 -18.40 -5.50 -3.95
CA LEU A 14 -17.67 -5.22 -5.18
C LEU A 14 -16.52 -6.22 -5.30
N LEU A 15 -16.31 -6.78 -6.49
CA LEU A 15 -15.09 -7.51 -6.84
C LEU A 15 -14.77 -7.27 -8.31
N PHE A 16 -13.60 -6.71 -8.57
CA PHE A 16 -13.09 -6.42 -9.91
C PHE A 16 -11.61 -6.80 -9.96
N CYS A 17 -11.22 -7.65 -10.90
CA CYS A 17 -9.87 -8.24 -10.99
C CYS A 17 -9.16 -7.82 -12.29
N PRO A 18 -8.70 -6.56 -12.42
CA PRO A 18 -8.09 -6.08 -13.65
C PRO A 18 -6.68 -6.66 -13.86
N ILE A 19 -6.42 -7.09 -15.09
CA ILE A 19 -5.12 -7.61 -15.51
C ILE A 19 -4.31 -6.48 -16.16
N THR A 20 -3.03 -6.39 -15.80
CA THR A 20 -2.04 -5.52 -16.46
C THR A 20 -1.04 -6.36 -17.26
N PRO A 21 -0.40 -5.82 -18.30
CA PRO A 21 0.57 -6.56 -19.10
C PRO A 21 1.76 -7.11 -18.28
N TRP A 22 2.14 -6.38 -17.23
CA TRP A 22 3.17 -6.78 -16.29
C TRP A 22 2.66 -6.66 -14.85
N PRO A 23 3.07 -7.55 -13.95
CA PRO A 23 2.73 -7.45 -12.54
C PRO A 23 3.42 -6.24 -11.90
N CYS A 24 2.88 -5.80 -10.77
CA CYS A 24 3.39 -4.68 -10.01
C CYS A 24 3.68 -5.13 -8.56
N LEU A 25 4.80 -4.70 -7.96
CA LEU A 25 5.08 -5.00 -6.54
C LEU A 25 4.38 -4.03 -5.60
N SER A 26 4.04 -2.84 -6.09
CA SER A 26 3.44 -1.80 -5.28
C SER A 26 2.68 -0.81 -6.14
N PHE A 27 1.72 -0.18 -5.51
CA PHE A 27 0.95 0.92 -6.07
C PHE A 27 0.73 1.98 -4.99
N ASP A 28 0.31 3.17 -5.38
CA ASP A 28 -0.16 4.19 -4.44
C ASP A 28 -1.30 4.98 -5.07
N PHE A 29 -2.25 5.42 -4.24
CA PHE A 29 -3.42 6.13 -4.75
C PHE A 29 -3.07 7.52 -5.27
N ILE A 30 -3.71 7.91 -6.36
CA ILE A 30 -3.72 9.29 -6.85
C ILE A 30 -4.97 9.96 -6.28
N TYR A 31 -4.76 11.05 -5.55
CA TYR A 31 -5.83 11.75 -4.85
C TYR A 31 -6.52 12.73 -5.80
N ASP A 32 -7.57 12.28 -6.48
CA ASP A 32 -8.41 13.18 -7.27
C ASP A 32 -9.35 13.98 -6.34
N SER A 33 -9.07 15.27 -6.18
CA SER A 33 -9.89 16.18 -5.37
C SER A 33 -11.30 16.33 -5.92
N GLN A 34 -11.47 16.30 -7.25
CA GLN A 34 -12.79 16.43 -7.87
C GLN A 34 -13.61 15.18 -7.60
N ALA A 35 -13.05 13.99 -7.80
CA ALA A 35 -13.72 12.72 -7.50
C ALA A 35 -14.15 12.63 -6.03
N LYS A 36 -13.32 13.15 -5.12
CA LYS A 36 -13.65 13.26 -3.69
C LYS A 36 -14.83 14.20 -3.45
N GLU A 37 -14.80 15.41 -4.01
CA GLU A 37 -15.88 16.39 -3.86
C GLU A 37 -17.20 15.87 -4.44
N ASP A 38 -17.14 15.24 -5.61
CA ASP A 38 -18.28 14.62 -6.26
C ASP A 38 -18.88 13.51 -5.38
N TYR A 39 -18.05 12.63 -4.83
CA TYR A 39 -18.52 11.60 -3.89
C TYR A 39 -19.14 12.20 -2.62
N VAL A 40 -18.49 13.19 -2.02
CA VAL A 40 -19.01 13.89 -0.82
C VAL A 40 -20.33 14.63 -1.13
N SER A 41 -20.47 15.18 -2.33
CA SER A 41 -21.71 15.83 -2.75
C SER A 41 -22.86 14.84 -2.91
N LYS A 42 -22.61 13.65 -3.47
CA LYS A 42 -23.59 12.56 -3.56
C LYS A 42 -24.07 12.12 -2.18
N LEU A 43 -23.18 12.04 -1.19
CA LEU A 43 -23.54 11.74 0.20
C LEU A 43 -24.52 12.77 0.80
N LYS A 44 -24.36 14.06 0.48
CA LYS A 44 -25.20 15.15 1.03
C LYS A 44 -26.59 15.23 0.41
N ILE A 45 -26.75 14.87 -0.86
CA ILE A 45 -28.03 14.96 -1.58
C ILE A 45 -29.08 14.00 -1.01
N ASN A 46 -28.67 12.88 -0.43
CA ASN A 46 -29.59 11.84 0.03
C ASN A 46 -30.28 12.13 1.38
N GLY A 47 -30.05 13.29 2.01
CA GLY A 47 -30.87 13.84 3.11
C GLY A 47 -30.94 13.03 4.41
N ASN A 48 -30.45 11.79 4.44
CA ASN A 48 -30.38 10.93 5.60
C ASN A 48 -29.00 11.07 6.27
N GLU A 49 -28.98 11.07 7.61
CA GLU A 49 -27.75 10.76 8.34
C GLU A 49 -27.27 9.38 7.87
N PHE A 50 -26.24 9.35 7.03
CA PHE A 50 -25.65 8.11 6.54
C PHE A 50 -25.24 7.28 7.76
N LYS A 51 -25.89 6.13 7.95
CA LYS A 51 -25.38 5.08 8.82
C LYS A 51 -24.11 4.55 8.16
N GLY A 52 -23.03 4.42 8.92
CA GLY A 52 -21.67 4.22 8.40
C GLY A 52 -21.50 3.07 7.38
N ASN A 53 -20.42 3.18 6.60
CA ASN A 53 -19.86 2.21 5.63
C ASN A 53 -20.64 1.90 4.34
N GLU A 54 -21.80 2.53 4.09
CA GLU A 54 -22.51 2.39 2.82
C GLU A 54 -21.78 3.12 1.67
N LEU A 55 -21.63 2.45 0.52
CA LEU A 55 -20.90 2.94 -0.65
C LEU A 55 -21.88 3.35 -1.76
N ILE A 56 -21.68 4.53 -2.35
CA ILE A 56 -22.46 5.00 -3.49
C ILE A 56 -21.76 4.62 -4.79
N TYR A 57 -22.43 3.80 -5.61
CA TYR A 57 -21.96 3.36 -6.93
C TYR A 57 -22.48 4.27 -8.07
N PRO A 58 -21.84 4.26 -9.25
CA PRO A 58 -20.53 3.67 -9.52
C PRO A 58 -19.40 4.44 -8.84
N ILE A 59 -18.30 3.74 -8.55
CA ILE A 59 -17.06 4.33 -8.04
C ILE A 59 -15.95 4.34 -9.10
N GLU A 60 -14.91 5.13 -8.86
CA GLU A 60 -13.72 5.18 -9.69
C GLU A 60 -12.43 5.15 -8.87
N VAL A 61 -11.51 4.26 -9.21
CA VAL A 61 -10.25 4.10 -8.51
C VAL A 61 -9.11 4.53 -9.41
N THR A 62 -8.26 5.44 -8.91
CA THR A 62 -7.07 5.91 -9.63
C THR A 62 -5.82 5.68 -8.81
N CYS A 63 -4.81 5.05 -9.41
CA CYS A 63 -3.53 4.80 -8.76
C CYS A 63 -2.34 4.94 -9.71
N VAL A 64 -1.16 5.06 -9.11
CA VAL A 64 0.12 4.90 -9.80
C VAL A 64 0.76 3.59 -9.39
N SER A 65 1.37 2.87 -10.34
CA SER A 65 2.00 1.58 -10.10
C SER A 65 3.30 1.43 -10.88
N GLY A 66 4.25 0.64 -10.37
CA GLY A 66 5.51 0.33 -11.04
C GLY A 66 5.58 -1.15 -11.43
N THR A 67 5.99 -1.44 -12.67
CA THR A 67 6.00 -2.82 -13.19
C THR A 67 7.24 -3.62 -12.79
N GLN A 68 7.12 -4.94 -12.93
CA GLN A 68 8.19 -5.93 -12.85
C GLN A 68 8.28 -6.76 -14.14
N ALA A 69 8.61 -6.12 -15.25
CA ALA A 69 8.81 -6.79 -16.52
C ALA A 69 10.14 -7.54 -16.53
N THR A 70 10.18 -8.71 -17.17
CA THR A 70 11.39 -9.54 -17.28
C THR A 70 12.54 -8.83 -18.01
N ASP A 71 12.21 -8.03 -19.04
CA ASP A 71 13.19 -7.18 -19.71
C ASP A 71 13.21 -5.78 -19.09
N LYS A 72 14.41 -5.29 -18.77
CA LYS A 72 14.61 -3.99 -18.11
C LYS A 72 14.00 -2.83 -18.88
N LYS A 73 13.94 -2.92 -20.22
CA LYS A 73 13.43 -1.85 -21.09
C LYS A 73 11.91 -1.88 -21.28
N SER A 74 11.26 -2.96 -20.86
CA SER A 74 9.82 -3.16 -20.91
C SER A 74 9.10 -2.66 -19.66
N ASN A 75 9.85 -2.19 -18.66
CA ASN A 75 9.28 -1.63 -17.46
C ASN A 75 8.64 -0.26 -17.70
N CYS A 76 7.58 0.01 -16.96
CA CYS A 76 6.74 1.19 -17.06
C CYS A 76 6.32 1.67 -15.66
N ILE A 77 6.01 2.95 -15.57
CA ILE A 77 5.13 3.50 -14.52
C ILE A 77 3.74 3.58 -15.12
N TYR A 78 2.79 2.88 -14.53
CA TYR A 78 1.39 2.96 -14.89
C TYR A 78 0.70 4.04 -14.08
N VAL A 79 -0.02 4.92 -14.76
CA VAL A 79 -1.03 5.81 -14.17
C VAL A 79 -2.38 5.29 -14.65
N ILE A 80 -3.12 4.62 -13.77
CA ILE A 80 -4.30 3.82 -14.12
C ILE A 80 -5.54 4.40 -13.45
N LYS A 81 -6.63 4.50 -14.21
CA LYS A 81 -7.98 4.74 -13.73
C LYS A 81 -8.88 3.57 -14.10
N TRP A 82 -9.56 3.01 -13.10
CA TRP A 82 -10.68 2.10 -13.26
C TRP A 82 -11.96 2.85 -12.91
N GLY A 83 -12.77 3.16 -13.91
CA GLY A 83 -14.03 3.88 -13.77
C GLY A 83 -15.24 2.96 -13.94
N ASN A 84 -16.41 3.47 -13.55
CA ASN A 84 -17.69 2.77 -13.67
C ASN A 84 -17.71 1.41 -12.95
N LEU A 85 -17.10 1.34 -11.75
CA LEU A 85 -17.12 0.14 -10.93
C LEU A 85 -18.44 0.09 -10.18
N ASN A 86 -19.27 -0.88 -10.50
CA ASN A 86 -20.62 -1.07 -9.96
C ASN A 86 -20.68 -2.15 -8.89
N LYS A 87 -21.77 -2.17 -8.13
CA LYS A 87 -22.07 -3.25 -7.18
C LYS A 87 -22.18 -4.58 -7.91
N LEU A 88 -21.76 -5.67 -7.27
CA LEU A 88 -21.87 -7.00 -7.86
C LEU A 88 -23.34 -7.46 -7.89
N ASP A 89 -23.90 -7.65 -9.08
CA ASP A 89 -25.27 -8.15 -9.27
C ASP A 89 -25.30 -9.69 -9.24
N LEU A 90 -25.60 -10.25 -8.07
CA LEU A 90 -25.65 -11.70 -7.87
C LEU A 90 -26.86 -12.39 -8.54
N TYR A 91 -27.88 -11.64 -8.97
CA TYR A 91 -29.14 -12.16 -9.53
C TYR A 91 -29.03 -12.81 -10.92
N LEU A 92 -27.87 -12.71 -11.59
CA LEU A 92 -27.62 -13.41 -12.86
C LEU A 92 -26.97 -14.79 -12.69
N SER A 93 -26.70 -15.22 -11.44
CA SER A 93 -26.09 -16.52 -11.14
C SER A 93 -27.08 -17.59 -10.64
N SER A 94 -28.32 -17.21 -10.36
CA SER A 94 -29.40 -18.13 -10.00
C SER A 94 -30.28 -18.43 -11.23
N GLU A 95 -29.76 -19.19 -12.19
CA GLU A 95 -30.67 -19.95 -13.05
C GLU A 95 -31.34 -21.01 -12.17
N GLU A 96 -32.66 -20.89 -12.05
CA GLU A 96 -33.52 -21.82 -11.36
C GLU A 96 -33.22 -23.25 -11.84
N ILE A 97 -32.88 -24.14 -10.90
CA ILE A 97 -32.93 -25.58 -11.15
C ILE A 97 -34.41 -25.95 -11.24
N SER A 98 -35.02 -25.70 -12.40
CA SER A 98 -36.25 -26.38 -12.79
C SER A 98 -35.85 -27.70 -13.43
N SER A 99 -36.22 -28.78 -12.75
CA SER A 99 -36.12 -30.16 -13.22
C SER A 99 -36.79 -30.31 -14.59
N ASP A 100 -36.03 -30.60 -15.62
CA ASP A 100 -36.39 -31.58 -16.66
C ASP A 100 -35.14 -31.98 -17.47
N ASP A 101 -35.01 -33.28 -17.67
CA ASP A 101 -33.90 -33.98 -18.31
C ASP A 101 -33.76 -33.63 -19.81
N GLU A 102 -32.51 -33.41 -20.24
CA GLU A 102 -31.80 -34.07 -21.36
C GLU A 102 -30.85 -33.13 -22.12
N LYS A 103 -29.54 -33.38 -21.92
CA LYS A 103 -28.40 -33.20 -22.85
C LYS A 103 -28.32 -31.90 -23.66
N VAL A 104 -27.50 -30.95 -23.19
CA VAL A 104 -26.61 -30.15 -24.07
C VAL A 104 -25.29 -29.85 -23.33
N GLU A 105 -24.19 -30.36 -23.86
CA GLU A 105 -22.84 -29.87 -23.55
C GLU A 105 -22.74 -28.38 -23.90
N ASN A 106 -22.36 -27.54 -22.95
CA ASN A 106 -21.64 -26.29 -23.25
C ASN A 106 -20.99 -25.72 -21.98
N LYS A 107 -19.71 -26.07 -21.77
CA LYS A 107 -18.78 -25.21 -21.04
C LYS A 107 -18.65 -23.90 -21.84
N LYS A 108 -19.45 -22.88 -21.50
CA LYS A 108 -19.17 -21.52 -21.94
C LYS A 108 -18.22 -20.88 -20.94
N SER A 109 -16.94 -21.02 -21.26
CA SER A 109 -15.97 -19.95 -21.03
C SER A 109 -16.59 -18.60 -21.38
N ILE A 110 -16.19 -17.58 -20.64
CA ILE A 110 -16.49 -16.18 -20.89
C ILE A 110 -15.89 -15.80 -22.27
N GLU A 111 -16.60 -16.15 -23.34
CA GLU A 111 -16.47 -15.57 -24.67
C GLU A 111 -17.73 -14.74 -24.88
N LYS A 112 -17.64 -13.43 -24.60
CA LYS A 112 -18.58 -12.46 -25.12
C LYS A 112 -18.47 -12.54 -26.66
N ASN A 113 -19.40 -13.25 -27.28
CA ASN A 113 -19.49 -13.35 -28.74
C ASN A 113 -19.52 -11.95 -29.35
N ASN A 114 -18.54 -11.70 -30.24
CA ASN A 114 -18.50 -10.58 -31.15
C ASN A 114 -19.81 -10.50 -31.93
N SER A 115 -20.54 -9.40 -31.77
CA SER A 115 -21.37 -8.85 -32.82
C SER A 115 -21.06 -7.37 -32.95
N ASP A 116 -20.75 -6.96 -34.18
CA ASP A 116 -20.24 -5.65 -34.58
C ASP A 116 -21.17 -4.49 -34.22
N ASN A 117 -21.05 -4.00 -32.99
CA ASN A 117 -21.48 -2.67 -32.56
C ASN A 117 -20.62 -2.25 -31.35
N ASN A 118 -19.37 -1.87 -31.60
CA ASN A 118 -18.44 -1.37 -30.58
C ASN A 118 -18.83 0.03 -30.09
N LYS A 119 -19.86 0.10 -29.26
CA LYS A 119 -19.94 1.10 -28.19
C LYS A 119 -20.07 0.34 -26.87
N PRO A 120 -19.19 0.58 -25.89
CA PRO A 120 -19.39 0.04 -24.54
C PRO A 120 -20.79 0.46 -24.06
N SER A 121 -21.50 -0.45 -23.39
CA SER A 121 -22.74 -0.07 -22.72
C SER A 121 -22.43 0.98 -21.64
N GLU A 122 -23.42 1.79 -21.24
CA GLU A 122 -23.23 2.76 -20.15
C GLU A 122 -22.80 2.10 -18.82
N ASP A 123 -22.99 0.77 -18.69
CA ASP A 123 -22.67 -0.02 -17.50
C ASP A 123 -21.31 -0.73 -17.55
N ASP A 124 -20.59 -0.71 -18.68
CA ASP A 124 -19.29 -1.39 -18.78
C ASP A 124 -18.22 -0.65 -17.96
N SER A 125 -17.40 -1.40 -17.21
CA SER A 125 -16.25 -0.86 -16.49
C SER A 125 -15.23 -0.26 -17.45
N VAL A 126 -14.73 0.93 -17.13
CA VAL A 126 -13.76 1.66 -17.96
C VAL A 126 -12.36 1.49 -17.41
N ILE A 127 -11.41 1.05 -18.23
CA ILE A 127 -9.99 0.94 -17.85
C ILE A 127 -9.18 1.88 -18.75
N ILE A 128 -8.56 2.90 -18.14
CA ILE A 128 -7.69 3.84 -18.84
C ILE A 128 -6.32 3.81 -18.16
N CYS A 129 -5.28 3.53 -18.95
CA CYS A 129 -3.90 3.45 -18.48
C CYS A 129 -2.98 4.33 -19.33
N LYS A 130 -2.24 5.22 -18.66
CA LYS A 130 -1.12 5.95 -19.23
C LYS A 130 0.18 5.28 -18.76
N SER A 131 0.88 4.66 -19.69
CA SER A 131 2.09 3.88 -19.44
C SER A 131 3.33 4.71 -19.74
N ILE A 132 3.96 5.26 -18.71
CA ILE A 132 5.21 6.01 -18.83
C ILE A 132 6.38 5.03 -18.89
N LYS A 133 7.17 5.04 -19.96
CA LYS A 133 8.29 4.11 -20.12
C LYS A 133 9.38 4.33 -19.06
N HIS A 134 9.83 3.25 -18.44
CA HIS A 134 10.89 3.26 -17.44
C HIS A 134 11.97 2.21 -17.80
N ILE A 135 13.05 2.66 -18.43
CA ILE A 135 14.07 1.77 -19.03
C ILE A 135 15.20 1.36 -18.07
N HIS A 136 15.05 1.64 -16.77
CA HIS A 136 16.14 1.51 -15.80
C HIS A 136 16.10 0.22 -14.98
N GLY A 137 15.07 -0.62 -15.17
CA GLY A 137 14.89 -1.87 -14.46
C GLY A 137 13.51 -1.95 -13.82
N CYS A 138 13.32 -2.97 -12.98
CA CYS A 138 12.12 -3.16 -12.20
C CYS A 138 11.92 -2.06 -11.14
N ILE A 139 10.66 -1.74 -10.85
CA ILE A 139 10.29 -0.73 -9.83
C ILE A 139 9.83 -1.45 -8.57
N ASN A 140 10.66 -1.42 -7.53
CA ASN A 140 10.46 -2.13 -6.28
C ASN A 140 9.35 -1.48 -5.43
N LYS A 141 9.40 -0.16 -5.30
CA LYS A 141 8.38 0.61 -4.58
C LYS A 141 8.04 1.90 -5.31
N ILE A 142 6.75 2.22 -5.41
CA ILE A 142 6.28 3.50 -5.96
C ILE A 142 5.43 4.23 -4.92
N LYS A 143 5.63 5.55 -4.82
CA LYS A 143 4.91 6.41 -3.88
C LYS A 143 4.50 7.71 -4.52
N ASN A 144 3.21 8.02 -4.41
CA ASN A 144 2.66 9.29 -4.84
C ASN A 144 2.80 10.32 -3.73
N ASN A 145 3.13 11.55 -4.09
CA ASN A 145 3.26 12.64 -3.15
C ASN A 145 1.88 13.23 -2.84
N LYS A 146 1.35 12.95 -1.65
CA LYS A 146 0.00 13.39 -1.25
C LYS A 146 -0.18 14.92 -1.23
N LYS A 147 0.90 15.71 -1.09
CA LYS A 147 0.86 17.18 -1.10
C LYS A 147 0.99 17.76 -2.51
N ILE A 148 1.84 17.15 -3.32
CA ILE A 148 2.04 17.50 -4.73
C ILE A 148 1.61 16.29 -5.54
N ASN A 149 0.30 16.08 -5.68
CA ASN A 149 -0.32 14.85 -6.21
C ASN A 149 0.13 14.45 -7.63
N SER A 150 0.89 15.31 -8.30
CA SER A 150 1.48 15.05 -9.60
C SER A 150 2.95 14.59 -9.55
N LEU A 151 3.55 14.50 -8.36
CA LEU A 151 4.95 14.09 -8.18
C LEU A 151 5.01 12.65 -7.62
N VAL A 152 5.76 11.79 -8.30
CA VAL A 152 5.87 10.36 -7.94
C VAL A 152 7.33 9.99 -7.76
N GLY A 153 7.62 9.23 -6.70
CA GLY A 153 8.92 8.60 -6.47
C GLY A 153 8.87 7.12 -6.79
N ALA A 154 9.77 6.66 -7.65
CA ALA A 154 9.92 5.25 -8.04
C ALA A 154 11.29 4.74 -7.58
N TRP A 155 11.29 3.82 -6.63
CA TRP A 155 12.48 3.13 -6.15
C TRP A 155 12.79 1.93 -7.05
N CYS A 156 13.99 1.87 -7.63
CA CYS A 156 14.35 0.91 -8.67
C CYS A 156 15.45 -0.07 -8.22
N GLU A 157 15.45 -1.27 -8.82
CA GLU A 157 16.48 -2.31 -8.63
C GLU A 157 17.91 -1.83 -8.94
N ASP A 158 18.05 -0.76 -9.73
CA ASP A 158 19.35 -0.22 -10.14
C ASP A 158 20.00 0.68 -9.08
N LYS A 159 19.47 0.63 -7.84
CA LYS A 159 19.96 1.34 -6.64
C LYS A 159 19.69 2.85 -6.68
N LYS A 160 18.73 3.28 -7.50
CA LYS A 160 18.35 4.69 -7.62
C LYS A 160 16.87 4.90 -7.37
N VAL A 161 16.54 6.15 -7.05
CA VAL A 161 15.16 6.62 -6.97
C VAL A 161 14.93 7.64 -8.05
N TYR A 162 13.88 7.42 -8.83
CA TYR A 162 13.49 8.26 -9.94
C TYR A 162 12.27 9.09 -9.56
N ILE A 163 12.36 10.39 -9.79
CA ILE A 163 11.25 11.31 -9.53
C ILE A 163 10.60 11.68 -10.86
N TYR A 164 9.32 11.37 -11.01
CA TYR A 164 8.51 11.69 -12.18
C TYR A 164 7.44 12.72 -11.84
N GLU A 165 7.19 13.63 -12.78
CA GLU A 165 6.05 14.54 -12.75
C GLU A 165 4.99 13.99 -13.71
N ILE A 166 3.78 13.72 -13.22
CA ILE A 166 2.73 12.98 -13.93
C ILE A 166 1.43 13.78 -14.14
N ARG A 167 1.48 15.12 -14.03
CA ARG A 167 0.29 15.99 -14.14
C ARG A 167 -0.46 15.82 -15.46
N ASP A 168 0.25 15.77 -16.57
CA ASP A 168 -0.35 15.66 -17.90
C ASP A 168 -1.04 14.31 -18.05
N GLU A 169 -0.45 13.27 -17.47
CA GLU A 169 -0.98 11.90 -17.48
C GLU A 169 -2.24 11.79 -16.63
N ILE A 170 -2.28 12.42 -15.44
CA ILE A 170 -3.47 12.52 -14.59
C ILE A 170 -4.60 13.24 -15.34
N ASN A 171 -4.33 14.42 -15.91
CA ASN A 171 -5.34 15.17 -16.67
C ASN A 171 -5.83 14.36 -17.89
N GLY A 172 -4.91 13.66 -18.55
CA GLY A 172 -5.18 12.79 -19.68
C GLY A 172 -6.10 11.60 -19.36
N LEU A 173 -6.24 11.18 -18.10
CA LEU A 173 -7.18 10.11 -17.72
C LEU A 173 -8.65 10.50 -17.96
N ASN A 174 -8.98 11.78 -17.81
CA ASN A 174 -10.34 12.29 -17.99
C ASN A 174 -10.57 12.86 -19.39
N GLU A 175 -9.57 13.51 -19.97
CA GLU A 175 -9.68 14.14 -21.29
C GLU A 175 -9.50 13.16 -22.46
N ARG A 176 -8.64 12.14 -22.28
CA ARG A 176 -8.22 11.21 -23.34
C ARG A 176 -8.48 9.78 -22.89
N MET A 177 -9.73 9.33 -23.06
CA MET A 177 -10.20 8.02 -22.63
C MET A 177 -9.70 6.84 -23.49
N TYR A 178 -8.38 6.74 -23.70
CA TYR A 178 -7.71 5.63 -24.37
C TYR A 178 -6.34 5.37 -23.74
N ASN A 179 -5.82 4.15 -23.92
CA ASN A 179 -4.52 3.76 -23.40
C ASN A 179 -3.38 4.40 -24.21
N GLU A 180 -2.37 4.91 -23.52
CA GLU A 180 -1.23 5.59 -24.16
C GLU A 180 0.10 5.07 -23.62
N ASN A 181 1.06 4.87 -24.51
CA ASN A 181 2.46 4.66 -24.16
C ASN A 181 3.20 5.98 -24.28
N ILE A 182 3.84 6.42 -23.20
CA ILE A 182 4.41 7.75 -23.05
C ILE A 182 5.92 7.62 -22.82
N GLN A 183 6.70 8.34 -23.60
CA GLN A 183 8.13 8.50 -23.36
C GLN A 183 8.33 9.79 -22.56
N LYS A 184 8.84 9.66 -21.33
CA LYS A 184 9.09 10.79 -20.44
C LYS A 184 10.33 10.52 -19.60
N ASP A 185 11.17 11.53 -19.46
CA ASP A 185 12.37 11.44 -18.62
C ASP A 185 12.05 11.84 -17.17
N PRO A 186 12.74 11.24 -16.18
CA PRO A 186 12.60 11.63 -14.78
C PRO A 186 13.04 13.09 -14.57
N VAL A 187 12.31 13.82 -13.70
CA VAL A 187 12.62 15.19 -13.31
C VAL A 187 13.90 15.28 -12.48
N TYR A 188 14.18 14.23 -11.69
CA TYR A 188 15.37 14.08 -10.88
C TYR A 188 15.67 12.61 -10.57
N ILE A 189 16.93 12.29 -10.28
CA ILE A 189 17.38 10.94 -9.94
C ILE A 189 18.24 11.00 -8.67
N PHE A 190 17.83 10.31 -7.62
CA PHE A 190 18.60 10.12 -6.39
C PHE A 190 19.51 8.89 -6.55
N ASN A 191 20.83 9.11 -6.54
CA ASN A 191 21.83 8.10 -6.93
C ASN A 191 22.92 7.88 -5.86
N LYS A 192 22.57 7.99 -4.58
CA LYS A 192 23.52 7.86 -3.46
C LYS A 192 23.49 6.52 -2.72
N HIS A 193 22.47 5.70 -2.97
CA HIS A 193 22.35 4.37 -2.35
C HIS A 193 23.41 3.40 -2.89
N SER A 194 23.91 2.50 -2.03
CA SER A 194 24.92 1.51 -2.41
C SER A 194 24.30 0.17 -2.80
N ASN A 195 23.04 -0.04 -2.47
CA ASN A 195 22.25 -1.22 -2.81
C ASN A 195 20.82 -0.83 -3.20
N GLU A 196 20.06 -1.78 -3.73
CA GLU A 196 18.62 -1.60 -3.94
C GLU A 196 17.88 -1.60 -2.60
N GLY A 197 16.56 -1.48 -2.66
CA GLY A 197 15.72 -1.31 -1.48
C GLY A 197 14.24 -1.25 -1.81
N PHE A 198 13.45 -0.93 -0.78
CA PHE A 198 11.99 -0.81 -0.88
C PHE A 198 11.47 0.40 -0.11
N ALA A 199 12.22 0.90 0.87
CA ALA A 199 11.76 1.93 1.77
C ALA A 199 11.81 3.34 1.13
N ILE A 200 10.64 3.93 0.92
CA ILE A 200 10.45 5.28 0.37
C ILE A 200 9.18 5.90 0.97
N ASP A 201 9.26 7.15 1.42
CA ASP A 201 8.06 7.89 1.86
C ASP A 201 8.21 9.42 1.74
N TRP A 202 7.16 10.06 1.25
CA TRP A 202 7.08 11.51 1.09
C TRP A 202 6.69 12.18 2.40
N ASN A 203 7.34 13.30 2.72
CA ASN A 203 7.01 14.03 3.93
C ASN A 203 5.59 14.63 3.82
N PRO A 204 4.70 14.39 4.81
CA PRO A 204 3.30 14.81 4.73
C PRO A 204 3.11 16.32 4.90
N VAL A 205 4.11 17.05 5.39
CA VAL A 205 4.06 18.51 5.62
C VAL A 205 4.86 19.24 4.58
N TYR A 206 6.12 18.84 4.39
CA TYR A 206 7.05 19.45 3.45
C TYR A 206 7.07 18.66 2.15
N GLY A 207 6.12 18.94 1.25
CA GLY A 207 5.85 18.10 0.08
C GLY A 207 7.09 17.69 -0.74
N ALA A 208 8.08 18.55 -0.95
CA ALA A 208 9.29 18.19 -1.70
C ALA A 208 10.39 17.46 -0.90
N GLN A 209 10.13 17.05 0.35
CA GLN A 209 11.05 16.25 1.15
C GLN A 209 10.71 14.76 1.07
N LEU A 210 11.74 13.92 0.92
CA LEU A 210 11.60 12.47 0.77
C LEU A 210 12.55 11.73 1.71
N LEU A 211 12.09 10.65 2.31
CA LEU A 211 12.95 9.67 2.99
C LEU A 211 13.12 8.43 2.15
N THR A 212 14.33 7.87 2.20
CA THR A 212 14.63 6.63 1.52
C THR A 212 15.64 5.74 2.23
N GLY A 213 15.43 4.43 2.19
CA GLY A 213 16.28 3.40 2.81
C GLY A 213 16.66 2.29 1.82
N ASP A 214 17.89 1.78 1.93
CA ASP A 214 18.35 0.62 1.14
C ASP A 214 18.64 -0.64 1.97
N ASN A 215 18.90 -1.74 1.27
CA ASN A 215 19.22 -3.05 1.83
C ASN A 215 20.60 -3.09 2.54
N ASP A 216 21.40 -2.03 2.43
CA ASP A 216 22.69 -1.89 3.10
C ASP A 216 22.56 -1.10 4.43
N GLY A 217 21.36 -0.65 4.79
CA GLY A 217 21.09 0.11 6.01
C GLY A 217 21.36 1.61 5.85
N ASN A 218 21.51 2.12 4.62
CA ASN A 218 21.68 3.55 4.41
C ASN A 218 20.33 4.25 4.35
N LEU A 219 20.19 5.29 5.17
CA LEU A 219 19.01 6.15 5.20
C LEU A 219 19.36 7.57 4.75
N PHE A 220 18.65 8.07 3.75
CA PHE A 220 18.81 9.43 3.25
C PHE A 220 17.53 10.26 3.40
N LEU A 221 17.73 11.51 3.79
CA LEU A 221 16.72 12.56 3.75
C LEU A 221 17.05 13.51 2.60
N TRP A 222 16.15 13.57 1.63
CA TRP A 222 16.25 14.44 0.47
C TRP A 222 15.47 15.72 0.74
N LEU A 223 16.14 16.87 0.60
CA LEU A 223 15.59 18.18 0.90
C LEU A 223 15.59 19.04 -0.36
N PRO A 224 14.53 19.81 -0.65
CA PRO A 224 14.54 20.72 -1.78
C PRO A 224 15.65 21.75 -1.63
N ASP A 225 16.28 22.10 -2.74
CA ASP A 225 17.36 23.07 -2.82
C ASP A 225 17.21 23.93 -4.09
N ASN A 226 17.43 25.24 -3.95
CA ASN A 226 17.23 26.19 -5.05
C ASN A 226 18.28 26.05 -6.17
N MET A 227 19.44 25.43 -5.90
CA MET A 227 20.54 25.29 -6.86
C MET A 227 20.46 23.96 -7.60
N THR A 228 20.32 22.84 -6.87
CA THR A 228 20.41 21.49 -7.44
C THR A 228 19.07 20.76 -7.51
N LYS A 229 17.94 21.47 -7.34
CA LYS A 229 16.58 20.97 -7.06
C LYS A 229 16.47 20.22 -5.73
N TRP A 230 17.40 19.32 -5.43
CA TRP A 230 17.50 18.59 -4.15
C TRP A 230 18.94 18.53 -3.63
N LYS A 231 19.08 18.59 -2.31
CA LYS A 231 20.25 18.21 -1.51
C LYS A 231 19.93 16.97 -0.66
N HIS A 232 20.94 16.31 -0.11
CA HIS A 232 20.76 15.12 0.72
C HIS A 232 21.49 15.21 2.04
N GLU A 233 20.88 14.65 3.08
CA GLU A 233 21.46 14.41 4.39
C GLU A 233 21.44 12.89 4.64
N LYS A 234 22.60 12.27 4.92
CA LYS A 234 22.65 10.85 5.31
C LYS A 234 22.37 10.74 6.80
N LEU A 235 21.21 10.20 7.19
CA LEU A 235 20.74 10.17 8.58
C LEU A 235 21.33 9.00 9.37
N ILE A 236 21.39 7.83 8.74
CA ILE A 236 21.93 6.61 9.33
C ILE A 236 22.91 5.99 8.34
N SER A 237 24.06 5.59 8.87
CA SER A 237 25.01 4.69 8.25
C SER A 237 25.21 3.57 9.26
N PRO A 238 25.28 2.28 8.86
CA PRO A 238 25.76 1.24 9.76
C PRO A 238 27.09 1.73 10.33
N SER A 239 27.15 1.79 11.66
CA SER A 239 28.31 2.28 12.39
C SER A 239 29.54 1.54 11.91
N ILE A 240 30.52 2.29 11.42
CA ILE A 240 31.88 1.81 11.12
C ILE A 240 32.39 1.02 12.34
N GLY A 241 32.42 -0.30 12.16
CA GLY A 241 32.95 -1.29 13.09
C GLY A 241 33.08 -2.58 12.31
N VAL A 242 34.25 -3.22 12.36
CA VAL A 242 34.67 -4.30 11.44
C VAL A 242 33.79 -5.57 11.50
N ASN A 243 32.72 -5.61 12.33
CA ASN A 243 31.87 -6.78 12.55
C ASN A 243 30.36 -6.47 12.75
N CYS A 244 29.82 -5.31 12.36
CA CYS A 244 28.37 -5.14 12.33
C CYS A 244 27.81 -5.63 10.98
N ASN A 245 26.99 -6.68 11.02
CA ASN A 245 26.24 -7.13 9.84
C ASN A 245 25.37 -5.97 9.34
N LYS A 246 25.42 -5.71 8.02
CA LYS A 246 24.47 -4.82 7.38
C LYS A 246 23.06 -5.40 7.58
N TYR A 247 22.09 -4.53 7.79
CA TYR A 247 20.68 -4.88 7.83
C TYR A 247 19.94 -4.05 6.79
N SER A 248 18.88 -4.63 6.24
CA SER A 248 18.03 -3.97 5.27
C SER A 248 17.00 -3.08 5.96
N ILE A 249 16.75 -1.90 5.41
CA ILE A 249 15.63 -1.04 5.83
C ILE A 249 14.43 -1.41 4.96
N GLU A 250 13.48 -2.13 5.55
CA GLU A 250 12.35 -2.71 4.82
C GLU A 250 11.27 -1.66 4.52
N THR A 251 10.80 -0.95 5.55
CA THR A 251 9.80 0.10 5.43
C THR A 251 10.17 1.34 6.24
N ILE A 252 9.83 2.51 5.70
CA ILE A 252 9.87 3.81 6.38
C ILE A 252 8.51 4.47 6.19
N GLN A 253 8.01 5.14 7.24
CA GLN A 253 6.82 5.98 7.11
C GLN A 253 6.89 7.19 8.05
N TRP A 254 6.68 8.38 7.49
CA TRP A 254 6.50 9.60 8.27
C TRP A 254 5.26 9.49 9.17
N ALA A 255 5.35 10.06 10.37
CA ALA A 255 4.19 10.18 11.25
C ALA A 255 3.09 10.97 10.54
N LYS A 256 1.86 10.43 10.55
CA LYS A 256 0.70 11.01 9.85
C LYS A 256 0.02 12.12 10.65
N HIS A 257 0.02 11.98 11.97
CA HIS A 257 -0.64 12.88 12.92
C HIS A 257 0.24 13.14 14.14
N GLY A 258 -0.15 14.14 14.94
CA GLY A 258 0.44 14.38 16.24
C GLY A 258 1.53 15.44 16.32
N ASN A 259 2.15 15.51 17.49
CA ASN A 259 3.23 16.46 17.76
C ASN A 259 4.53 16.00 17.07
N GLY A 260 5.01 16.79 16.10
CA GLY A 260 6.23 16.48 15.35
C GLY A 260 6.01 15.87 13.97
N VAL A 261 4.78 15.87 13.46
CA VAL A 261 4.49 15.54 12.04
C VAL A 261 5.40 16.37 11.12
N GLY A 262 5.96 15.70 10.10
CA GLY A 262 6.95 16.29 9.20
C GLY A 262 8.38 16.29 9.75
N HIS A 263 8.57 15.87 11.01
CA HIS A 263 9.89 15.68 11.62
C HIS A 263 10.10 14.28 12.19
N VAL A 264 9.03 13.59 12.58
CA VAL A 264 9.07 12.24 13.14
C VAL A 264 8.68 11.22 12.08
N PHE A 265 9.42 10.10 12.05
CA PHE A 265 9.09 8.94 11.22
C PHE A 265 9.44 7.64 11.93
N ALA A 266 8.82 6.56 11.50
CA ALA A 266 9.13 5.21 11.93
C ALA A 266 9.88 4.47 10.81
N MET A 267 10.71 3.51 11.19
CA MET A 267 11.32 2.53 10.29
C MET A 267 11.29 1.14 10.90
N CYS A 268 11.28 0.12 10.05
CA CYS A 268 11.54 -1.26 10.43
C CYS A 268 12.66 -1.86 9.59
N SER A 269 13.22 -2.98 10.03
CA SER A 269 14.47 -3.50 9.49
C SER A 269 14.59 -5.02 9.64
N SER A 270 15.49 -5.60 8.83
CA SER A 270 15.87 -7.02 8.90
C SER A 270 16.68 -7.38 10.16
N ASP A 271 16.98 -6.40 11.03
CA ASP A 271 17.55 -6.61 12.36
C ASP A 271 16.47 -6.88 13.44
N LYS A 272 15.22 -7.11 12.99
CA LYS A 272 14.05 -7.42 13.82
C LYS A 272 13.56 -6.26 14.69
N SER A 273 14.04 -5.03 14.42
CA SER A 273 13.72 -3.84 15.22
C SER A 273 12.71 -2.91 14.54
N ILE A 274 12.04 -2.10 15.37
CA ILE A 274 11.28 -0.93 14.94
C ILE A 274 11.90 0.29 15.62
N LYS A 275 12.18 1.35 14.86
CA LYS A 275 12.83 2.56 15.38
C LYS A 275 12.00 3.79 15.04
N ILE A 276 11.83 4.69 16.01
CA ILE A 276 11.19 6.00 15.83
C ILE A 276 12.26 7.09 15.89
N VAL A 277 12.31 7.90 14.85
CA VAL A 277 13.35 8.92 14.64
C VAL A 277 12.70 10.30 14.55
N ASP A 278 13.29 11.27 15.25
CA ASP A 278 12.98 12.69 15.08
C ASP A 278 14.15 13.38 14.35
N THR A 279 13.89 13.88 13.16
CA THR A 279 14.90 14.57 12.33
C THR A 279 15.50 15.82 12.98
N ARG A 280 14.83 16.43 13.95
CA ARG A 280 15.32 17.62 14.66
C ARG A 280 16.45 17.26 15.62
N ASP A 281 16.35 16.11 16.26
CA ASP A 281 17.38 15.60 17.19
C ASP A 281 18.67 15.21 16.45
N ILE A 282 18.58 14.97 15.14
CA ILE A 282 19.74 14.70 14.29
C ILE A 282 20.57 15.99 14.08
N LYS A 283 19.91 17.16 14.02
CA LYS A 283 20.54 18.45 13.68
C LYS A 283 21.20 19.17 14.86
N SER A 284 20.81 18.86 16.09
CA SER A 284 21.40 19.44 17.31
C SER A 284 22.86 19.01 17.55
N GLY A 285 23.40 18.07 16.76
CA GLY A 285 24.81 17.69 16.73
C GLY A 285 25.69 18.50 15.75
N SER A 286 25.28 19.69 15.30
CA SER A 286 26.04 20.51 14.33
C SER A 286 26.88 21.63 14.96
N GLY A 287 27.42 21.42 16.16
CA GLY A 287 28.44 22.26 16.79
C GLY A 287 29.76 21.51 16.98
N ASP A 288 30.84 22.05 16.41
CA ASP A 288 32.26 21.69 16.49
C ASP A 288 32.65 20.21 16.68
N SER A 289 33.27 19.69 15.63
CA SER A 289 33.60 18.30 15.29
C SER A 289 34.67 17.61 16.15
N GLN A 290 35.12 18.18 17.29
CA GLN A 290 36.15 17.55 18.12
C GLN A 290 35.68 17.04 19.50
N MET A 291 34.53 17.48 20.01
CA MET A 291 34.04 17.07 21.34
C MET A 291 32.94 15.99 21.32
N GLN A 292 32.54 15.50 20.14
CA GLN A 292 31.36 14.63 19.96
C GLN A 292 31.62 13.11 20.06
N ASN A 293 32.89 12.68 20.15
CA ASN A 293 33.18 11.25 20.25
C ASN A 293 32.83 10.63 21.60
N LEU A 294 32.46 11.43 22.61
CA LEU A 294 32.27 10.96 23.99
C LEU A 294 30.91 11.28 24.62
N VAL A 295 30.05 12.08 24.00
CA VAL A 295 28.75 12.44 24.60
C VAL A 295 27.63 12.28 23.57
N ASN A 296 26.77 11.28 23.81
CA ASN A 296 25.47 11.01 23.17
C ASN A 296 25.42 10.32 21.79
N ARG A 297 26.18 9.24 21.62
CA ARG A 297 25.93 8.27 20.53
C ARG A 297 24.65 7.44 20.74
N GLU A 298 24.11 7.40 21.96
CA GLU A 298 22.93 6.59 22.35
C GLU A 298 21.57 7.27 22.09
N ASN A 299 21.52 8.55 21.71
CA ASN A 299 20.27 9.34 21.63
C ASN A 299 19.85 9.75 20.20
N ARG A 300 20.18 8.97 19.17
CA ARG A 300 19.74 9.27 17.78
C ARG A 300 18.33 8.79 17.44
N PHE A 301 17.82 7.84 18.21
CA PHE A 301 16.46 7.35 18.09
C PHE A 301 15.67 7.89 19.28
N LYS A 302 14.49 8.48 19.02
CA LYS A 302 13.57 8.80 20.11
C LYS A 302 13.13 7.52 20.82
N MET A 303 13.05 6.43 20.06
CA MET A 303 12.63 5.13 20.54
C MET A 303 13.21 4.01 19.70
N ASP A 304 13.65 2.96 20.35
CA ASP A 304 14.11 1.71 19.74
C ASP A 304 13.33 0.55 20.38
N ILE A 305 12.68 -0.26 19.55
CA ILE A 305 11.95 -1.47 19.93
C ILE A 305 12.75 -2.66 19.39
N PRO A 306 13.78 -3.12 20.13
CA PRO A 306 14.59 -4.25 19.70
C PRO A 306 13.79 -5.54 19.81
N ASN A 307 13.99 -6.47 18.88
CA ASN A 307 13.24 -7.74 18.81
C ASN A 307 11.71 -7.51 18.83
N ALA A 308 11.25 -6.49 18.09
CA ALA A 308 9.82 -6.26 17.88
C ALA A 308 9.14 -7.53 17.33
N HIS A 309 9.84 -8.27 16.47
CA HIS A 309 9.45 -9.58 15.94
C HIS A 309 10.54 -10.63 16.19
N SER A 310 10.20 -11.91 16.02
CA SER A 310 11.14 -13.02 16.14
C SER A 310 11.96 -13.25 14.85
N SER A 311 11.51 -12.67 13.74
CA SER A 311 12.16 -12.60 12.43
C SER A 311 12.19 -11.15 11.91
N ASP A 312 12.58 -10.95 10.66
CA ASP A 312 12.66 -9.66 9.97
C ASP A 312 11.31 -8.93 10.01
N VAL A 313 11.34 -7.61 10.17
CA VAL A 313 10.14 -6.76 10.17
C VAL A 313 10.02 -6.08 8.81
N ASN A 314 9.06 -6.53 8.00
CA ASN A 314 8.91 -6.15 6.60
C ASN A 314 8.15 -4.84 6.42
N VAL A 315 7.12 -4.61 7.24
CA VAL A 315 6.20 -3.49 7.06
C VAL A 315 5.81 -2.86 8.38
N ILE A 316 5.66 -1.53 8.35
CA ILE A 316 5.08 -0.73 9.43
C ILE A 316 4.12 0.30 8.86
N THR A 317 3.10 0.66 9.64
CA THR A 317 2.19 1.75 9.28
C THR A 317 1.58 2.40 10.52
N TRP A 318 1.63 3.73 10.55
CA TRP A 318 0.92 4.55 11.53
C TRP A 318 -0.57 4.45 11.31
N ASN A 319 -1.33 4.42 12.40
CA ASN A 319 -2.77 4.56 12.35
C ASN A 319 -3.17 5.90 11.71
N GLU A 320 -4.22 5.90 10.91
CA GLU A 320 -4.69 7.08 10.16
C GLU A 320 -5.46 8.07 11.03
N ASN A 321 -5.89 7.68 12.23
CA ASN A 321 -6.77 8.49 13.09
C ASN A 321 -6.18 8.75 14.48
N PHE A 322 -5.26 7.90 14.96
CA PHE A 322 -4.71 7.95 16.30
C PHE A 322 -3.18 7.96 16.30
N GLU A 323 -2.60 9.08 16.75
CA GLU A 323 -1.17 9.40 16.58
C GLU A 323 -0.19 8.44 17.28
N PHE A 324 -0.64 7.67 18.28
CA PHE A 324 0.23 6.81 19.08
C PHE A 324 0.21 5.34 18.64
N LEU A 325 -0.66 4.95 17.71
CA LEU A 325 -0.78 3.57 17.28
C LEU A 325 0.04 3.32 16.01
N LEU A 326 0.84 2.26 16.06
CA LEU A 326 1.63 1.75 14.95
C LEU A 326 1.34 0.25 14.79
N ALA A 327 1.15 -0.21 13.56
CA ALA A 327 1.12 -1.64 13.24
C ALA A 327 2.43 -2.06 12.59
N SER A 328 2.85 -3.30 12.82
CA SER A 328 4.00 -3.92 12.18
C SER A 328 3.71 -5.35 11.75
N GLY A 329 4.38 -5.81 10.70
CA GLY A 329 4.30 -7.17 10.18
C GLY A 329 5.68 -7.68 9.81
N GLY A 330 5.92 -8.97 10.01
CA GLY A 330 7.22 -9.57 9.76
C GLY A 330 7.16 -10.97 9.15
N ASP A 331 8.34 -11.53 8.95
CA ASP A 331 8.55 -12.91 8.46
C ASP A 331 8.15 -13.99 9.49
N ASP A 332 7.80 -13.59 10.72
CA ASP A 332 7.23 -14.49 11.71
C ASP A 332 5.71 -14.66 11.57
N SER A 333 5.13 -14.19 10.46
CA SER A 333 3.70 -14.26 10.13
C SER A 333 2.77 -13.52 11.08
N LEU A 334 3.32 -12.70 11.99
CA LEU A 334 2.53 -11.95 12.97
C LEU A 334 2.30 -10.52 12.51
N VAL A 335 1.10 -10.02 12.81
CA VAL A 335 0.81 -8.58 12.83
C VAL A 335 0.78 -8.13 14.28
N LYS A 336 1.58 -7.13 14.64
CA LYS A 336 1.65 -6.58 16.00
C LYS A 336 1.22 -5.12 16.01
N ILE A 337 0.46 -4.75 17.04
CA ILE A 337 -0.01 -3.39 17.27
C ILE A 337 0.74 -2.80 18.46
N TRP A 338 1.25 -1.58 18.32
CA TRP A 338 2.10 -0.91 19.29
C TRP A 338 1.50 0.43 19.68
N ASP A 339 1.51 0.73 20.98
CA ASP A 339 1.33 2.08 21.49
C ASP A 339 2.72 2.67 21.75
N ILE A 340 3.12 3.67 20.98
CA ILE A 340 4.46 4.26 21.10
C ILE A 340 4.68 4.98 22.43
N ARG A 341 3.64 5.21 23.25
CA ARG A 341 3.80 5.75 24.61
C ARG A 341 4.30 4.69 25.59
N ASN A 342 4.08 3.41 25.28
CA ASN A 342 4.58 2.28 26.07
C ASN A 342 4.90 1.08 25.17
N THR A 343 6.16 0.97 24.77
CA THR A 343 6.64 -0.09 23.88
C THR A 343 7.23 -1.30 24.60
N SER A 344 7.09 -1.38 25.93
CA SER A 344 7.59 -2.54 26.68
C SER A 344 6.87 -3.84 26.31
N LYS A 345 5.66 -3.72 25.74
CA LYS A 345 4.86 -4.81 25.19
C LYS A 345 4.01 -4.28 24.05
N ASN A 346 3.68 -5.13 23.09
CA ASN A 346 2.67 -4.81 22.09
C ASN A 346 1.27 -4.80 22.73
N VAL A 347 0.36 -4.02 22.14
CA VAL A 347 -1.05 -3.90 22.51
C VAL A 347 -1.82 -5.15 22.08
N ALA A 348 -1.57 -5.62 20.86
CA ALA A 348 -2.19 -6.81 20.29
C ALA A 348 -1.19 -7.56 19.39
N SER A 349 -1.38 -8.88 19.26
CA SER A 349 -0.63 -9.74 18.34
C SER A 349 -1.63 -10.63 17.61
N LEU A 350 -1.82 -10.38 16.32
CA LEU A 350 -2.74 -11.14 15.47
C LEU A 350 -1.96 -12.31 14.87
N ASN A 351 -2.30 -13.52 15.31
CA ASN A 351 -1.66 -14.76 14.89
C ASN A 351 -2.64 -15.59 14.07
N PHE A 352 -2.52 -15.52 12.75
CA PHE A 352 -3.45 -16.13 11.81
C PHE A 352 -2.79 -16.51 10.48
N HIS A 353 -2.03 -15.58 9.92
CA HIS A 353 -1.28 -15.81 8.69
C HIS A 353 -0.24 -16.92 8.87
N LYS A 354 0.10 -17.58 7.76
CA LYS A 354 0.97 -18.77 7.73
C LYS A 354 2.29 -18.54 7.00
N ASP A 355 2.49 -17.35 6.47
CA ASP A 355 3.71 -16.90 5.78
C ASP A 355 3.96 -15.41 6.08
N SER A 356 5.02 -14.84 5.51
CA SER A 356 5.45 -13.47 5.78
C SER A 356 4.37 -12.44 5.49
N ILE A 357 4.23 -11.45 6.38
CA ILE A 357 3.37 -10.29 6.14
C ILE A 357 4.01 -9.37 5.10
N THR A 358 3.27 -9.03 4.04
CA THR A 358 3.75 -8.22 2.91
C THR A 358 3.27 -6.77 2.96
N SER A 359 2.07 -6.52 3.47
CA SER A 359 1.54 -5.16 3.65
C SER A 359 0.60 -5.08 4.84
N ILE A 360 0.49 -3.90 5.42
CA ILE A 360 -0.51 -3.54 6.43
C ILE A 360 -1.07 -2.16 6.08
N SER A 361 -2.39 -2.01 6.18
CA SER A 361 -3.08 -0.75 6.00
C SER A 361 -4.15 -0.57 7.08
N TRP A 362 -4.07 0.54 7.81
CA TRP A 362 -5.20 0.99 8.64
C TRP A 362 -6.31 1.53 7.76
N ASP A 363 -7.56 1.36 8.19
CA ASP A 363 -8.66 2.10 7.59
C ASP A 363 -8.60 3.58 8.03
N SER A 364 -8.84 4.48 7.09
CA SER A 364 -8.98 5.91 7.37
C SER A 364 -10.36 6.27 7.91
N LYS A 365 -11.37 5.39 7.74
CA LYS A 365 -12.76 5.60 8.16
C LYS A 365 -13.05 4.99 9.53
N ASP A 366 -12.39 3.88 9.86
CA ASP A 366 -12.45 3.27 11.18
C ASP A 366 -11.06 3.20 11.83
N THR A 367 -10.95 3.70 13.07
CA THR A 367 -9.69 3.77 13.81
C THR A 367 -9.19 2.39 14.25
N TYR A 368 -10.06 1.41 14.40
CA TYR A 368 -9.73 0.09 14.94
C TYR A 368 -9.66 -1.00 13.87
N VAL A 369 -9.98 -0.67 12.62
CA VAL A 369 -9.92 -1.62 11.51
C VAL A 369 -8.55 -1.59 10.85
N VAL A 370 -7.95 -2.77 10.71
CA VAL A 370 -6.65 -2.96 10.06
C VAL A 370 -6.72 -4.11 9.07
N LEU A 371 -6.08 -3.91 7.91
CA LEU A 371 -5.88 -4.92 6.90
C LEU A 371 -4.43 -5.39 6.92
N ALA A 372 -4.21 -6.68 6.69
CA ALA A 372 -2.89 -7.26 6.44
C ALA A 372 -2.93 -8.19 5.22
N SER A 373 -1.88 -8.16 4.40
CA SER A 373 -1.65 -9.13 3.33
C SER A 373 -0.43 -9.98 3.61
N SER A 374 -0.42 -11.21 3.10
CA SER A 374 0.63 -12.19 3.38
C SER A 374 1.03 -12.98 2.13
N LEU A 375 2.24 -13.53 2.15
CA LEU A 375 2.73 -14.48 1.15
C LEU A 375 1.99 -15.83 1.18
N ASP A 376 1.11 -16.06 2.17
CA ASP A 376 0.20 -17.20 2.20
C ASP A 376 -1.00 -17.06 1.24
N ASN A 377 -0.97 -16.05 0.36
CA ASN A 377 -1.99 -15.72 -0.64
C ASN A 377 -3.32 -15.27 -0.03
N SER A 378 -3.30 -14.70 1.17
CA SER A 378 -4.49 -14.12 1.79
C SER A 378 -4.33 -12.65 2.17
N ILE A 379 -5.45 -11.94 2.18
CA ILE A 379 -5.61 -10.63 2.80
C ILE A 379 -6.65 -10.76 3.90
N SER A 380 -6.29 -10.37 5.12
CA SER A 380 -7.17 -10.39 6.28
C SER A 380 -7.59 -8.97 6.65
N VAL A 381 -8.83 -8.81 7.11
CA VAL A 381 -9.36 -7.56 7.67
C VAL A 381 -9.75 -7.84 9.12
N TRP A 382 -9.34 -6.97 10.03
CA TRP A 382 -9.47 -7.15 11.47
C TRP A 382 -10.15 -5.95 12.11
N ASP A 383 -11.00 -6.21 13.09
CA ASP A 383 -11.54 -5.19 14.00
C ASP A 383 -10.92 -5.37 15.40
N LEU A 384 -10.11 -4.40 15.80
CA LEU A 384 -9.44 -4.41 17.10
C LEU A 384 -10.32 -3.94 18.25
N SER A 385 -11.55 -3.47 17.97
CA SER A 385 -12.53 -3.09 19.00
C SER A 385 -13.25 -4.30 19.59
N VAL A 386 -13.25 -5.43 18.86
CA VAL A 386 -13.79 -6.70 19.34
C VAL A 386 -12.84 -7.27 20.40
N GLU A 387 -13.31 -7.35 21.64
CA GLU A 387 -12.60 -8.08 22.69
C GLU A 387 -12.61 -9.56 22.33
N SER A 388 -11.46 -10.23 22.40
CA SER A 388 -11.42 -11.67 22.29
C SER A 388 -12.22 -12.25 23.47
N GLU A 389 -13.42 -12.75 23.22
CA GLU A 389 -14.11 -13.52 24.25
C GLU A 389 -13.28 -14.80 24.41
N ALA A 390 -12.52 -14.88 25.51
CA ALA A 390 -11.87 -16.11 25.93
C ALA A 390 -12.95 -17.12 26.37
N LEU A 391 -13.84 -17.50 25.46
CA LEU A 391 -14.63 -18.71 25.57
C LEU A 391 -13.60 -19.82 25.53
N GLU A 392 -13.32 -20.41 26.70
CA GLU A 392 -12.48 -21.61 26.90
C GLU A 392 -12.92 -22.82 26.06
N HIS A 393 -13.91 -22.66 25.17
CA HIS A 393 -14.48 -23.63 24.25
C HIS A 393 -14.75 -23.05 22.85
N SER A 394 -13.98 -22.07 22.34
CA SER A 394 -14.16 -21.66 20.94
C SER A 394 -13.74 -22.81 20.01
N VAL A 395 -14.75 -23.44 19.41
CA VAL A 395 -14.64 -24.45 18.34
C VAL A 395 -14.37 -23.75 16.98
N ALA A 396 -14.14 -22.44 17.00
CA ALA A 396 -14.00 -21.62 15.81
C ALA A 396 -12.59 -21.76 15.21
N GLN A 397 -12.54 -22.05 13.92
CA GLN A 397 -11.30 -22.12 13.13
C GLN A 397 -10.62 -20.74 12.97
N TYR A 398 -11.34 -19.65 13.26
CA TYR A 398 -10.92 -18.27 13.00
C TYR A 398 -11.02 -17.42 14.28
N PRO A 399 -10.11 -16.44 14.49
CA PRO A 399 -10.18 -15.54 15.64
C PRO A 399 -11.37 -14.58 15.55
N ASP A 400 -11.96 -14.20 16.70
CA ASP A 400 -13.14 -13.33 16.76
C ASP A 400 -12.92 -11.93 16.15
N GLN A 401 -11.67 -11.45 16.17
CA GLN A 401 -11.29 -10.15 15.62
C GLN A 401 -11.21 -10.15 14.08
N LEU A 402 -11.20 -11.32 13.43
CA LEU A 402 -11.10 -11.43 11.97
C LEU A 402 -12.47 -11.16 11.34
N LEU A 403 -12.60 -10.03 10.63
CA LEU A 403 -13.82 -9.66 9.91
C LEU A 403 -13.94 -10.35 8.56
N PHE A 404 -12.83 -10.47 7.83
CA PHE A 404 -12.85 -10.97 6.45
C PHE A 404 -11.50 -11.57 6.04
N GLU A 405 -11.54 -12.58 5.17
CA GLU A 405 -10.38 -13.16 4.51
C GLU A 405 -10.60 -13.24 3.00
N HIS A 406 -9.72 -12.58 2.23
CA HIS A 406 -9.69 -12.64 0.77
C HIS A 406 -8.59 -13.58 0.31
N LYS A 407 -8.91 -14.55 -0.56
CA LYS A 407 -7.96 -15.55 -1.11
C LYS A 407 -7.95 -15.62 -2.64
N ASN A 408 -8.40 -14.58 -3.32
CA ASN A 408 -8.60 -14.59 -4.78
C ASN A 408 -7.38 -14.08 -5.59
N GLN A 409 -6.16 -14.15 -5.03
CA GLN A 409 -4.92 -13.78 -5.73
C GLN A 409 -3.73 -14.59 -5.21
N ASN A 410 -2.78 -14.89 -6.10
CA ASN A 410 -1.50 -15.49 -5.74
C ASN A 410 -0.36 -14.46 -5.71
N PHE A 411 0.57 -14.63 -4.76
CA PHE A 411 1.75 -13.78 -4.55
C PHE A 411 1.38 -12.31 -4.31
N ILE A 412 0.62 -12.05 -3.23
CA ILE A 412 0.15 -10.70 -2.89
C ILE A 412 1.29 -9.86 -2.31
N THR A 413 1.58 -8.72 -2.93
CA THR A 413 2.76 -7.90 -2.65
C THR A 413 2.44 -6.57 -1.97
N ASP A 414 1.27 -5.97 -2.24
CA ASP A 414 0.78 -4.76 -1.57
C ASP A 414 -0.74 -4.78 -1.51
N ALA A 415 -1.33 -4.25 -0.44
CA ALA A 415 -2.77 -4.14 -0.26
C ALA A 415 -3.09 -2.96 0.67
N LYS A 416 -4.11 -2.16 0.31
CA LYS A 416 -4.46 -0.91 1.01
C LYS A 416 -5.95 -0.62 0.94
N PHE A 417 -6.48 -0.03 2.02
CA PHE A 417 -7.79 0.61 1.98
C PHE A 417 -7.77 1.84 1.08
N HIS A 418 -8.85 2.02 0.32
CA HIS A 418 -9.06 3.23 -0.46
C HIS A 418 -9.28 4.42 0.47
N PRO A 419 -8.62 5.57 0.24
CA PRO A 419 -8.66 6.70 1.17
C PRO A 419 -10.03 7.38 1.29
N TYR A 420 -10.90 7.20 0.28
CA TYR A 420 -12.18 7.89 0.19
C TYR A 420 -13.39 6.98 0.27
N TYR A 421 -13.26 5.72 -0.13
CA TYR A 421 -14.37 4.79 -0.27
C TYR A 421 -14.31 3.79 0.88
N PRO A 422 -15.23 3.87 1.86
CA PRO A 422 -15.24 2.98 3.02
C PRO A 422 -15.27 1.51 2.60
N GLY A 423 -14.44 0.68 3.24
CA GLY A 423 -14.37 -0.77 3.00
C GLY A 423 -13.77 -1.19 1.64
N VAL A 424 -13.52 -0.27 0.72
CA VAL A 424 -12.89 -0.61 -0.58
C VAL A 424 -11.40 -0.86 -0.37
N ILE A 425 -10.92 -2.00 -0.86
CA ILE A 425 -9.55 -2.44 -0.79
C ILE A 425 -9.03 -2.60 -2.21
N VAL A 426 -7.79 -2.17 -2.43
CA VAL A 426 -7.03 -2.47 -3.65
C VAL A 426 -5.82 -3.27 -3.24
N SER A 427 -5.53 -4.34 -3.99
CA SER A 427 -4.35 -5.16 -3.82
C SER A 427 -3.65 -5.38 -5.15
N THR A 428 -2.34 -5.60 -5.07
CA THR A 428 -1.51 -6.00 -6.19
C THR A 428 -0.77 -7.29 -5.87
N SER A 429 -0.53 -8.09 -6.90
CA SER A 429 -0.02 -9.44 -6.79
C SER A 429 0.75 -9.86 -8.06
N GLY A 430 1.27 -11.08 -8.09
CA GLY A 430 1.81 -11.69 -9.30
C GLY A 430 0.79 -11.80 -10.43
N GLU A 431 -0.51 -11.78 -10.10
CA GLU A 431 -1.63 -11.86 -11.03
C GLU A 431 -2.27 -10.48 -11.32
N CYS A 432 -1.56 -9.39 -11.03
CA CYS A 432 -1.97 -7.99 -11.20
C CYS A 432 -2.82 -7.45 -10.05
N PHE A 433 -4.05 -6.95 -10.29
CA PHE A 433 -4.80 -6.17 -9.31
C PHE A 433 -6.13 -6.82 -8.95
N ASN A 434 -6.53 -6.68 -7.68
CA ASN A 434 -7.93 -6.81 -7.26
C ASN A 434 -8.40 -5.50 -6.66
N ILE A 435 -9.65 -5.15 -6.92
CA ILE A 435 -10.38 -4.04 -6.33
C ILE A 435 -11.67 -4.62 -5.78
N PHE A 436 -11.84 -4.60 -4.47
CA PHE A 436 -12.97 -5.28 -3.85
C PHE A 436 -13.46 -4.55 -2.60
N LYS A 437 -14.70 -4.83 -2.22
CA LYS A 437 -15.30 -4.39 -0.96
C LYS A 437 -16.03 -5.59 -0.36
N PRO A 438 -15.68 -6.06 0.85
CA PRO A 438 -16.44 -7.09 1.54
C PRO A 438 -17.86 -6.58 1.88
N TYR A 439 -18.84 -7.48 1.88
CA TYR A 439 -20.25 -7.12 2.14
C TYR A 439 -20.50 -6.66 3.59
N ASN A 440 -19.73 -7.17 4.55
CA ASN A 440 -19.94 -6.99 6.01
C ASN A 440 -18.95 -6.01 6.68
N THR A 441 -18.18 -5.23 5.92
CA THR A 441 -17.15 -4.33 6.46
C THR A 441 -17.45 -2.87 6.20
#